data_AF-U9SZ34-F1
#
_entry.id   AF-U9SZ34-F1
#
_cell.length_a   1.000
_cell.length_b   1.000
_cell.length_c   1.000
_cell.angle_alpha   90.00
_cell.angle_beta   90.00
_cell.angle_gamma   90.00
#
_symmetry.space_group_name_H-M   'P 1'
#
loop_
_entity.id
_entity.type
_entity.pdbx_description
1 polymer ?
#
loop_
_entity_poly.entity_id
_entity_poly.type
_entity_poly.pdbx_seq_one_letter_code
_entity_poly.pdbx_strand_id
1 'polypeptide(L)'
;MNMSHSAQGANSQGPKVPDKITCYGCNKNKPAHSFSKTQIAKYMSNIHNEYAPKGRTTKKHHIMCKQCTPQQNSSLTCMICTRTKPLDSFAKAQRKNAEKARCLECMKKREEDDIDDSEPDTDSDGSFNETWDDIL
;
A
#
# COMPACT_ATOMS: atom_id res chain seq x y z
N MET A 1 -31.06 -39.62 30.12
CA MET A 1 -30.73 -39.44 28.70
C MET A 1 -30.99 -37.97 28.37
N ASN A 2 -29.94 -37.13 28.35
CA ASN A 2 -30.07 -35.70 28.08
C ASN A 2 -29.90 -35.46 26.57
N MET A 3 -30.99 -35.07 25.91
CA MET A 3 -31.00 -34.69 24.50
C MET A 3 -30.73 -33.19 24.38
N SER A 4 -29.48 -32.82 24.06
CA SER A 4 -29.11 -31.45 23.73
C SER A 4 -29.48 -31.15 22.28
N HIS A 5 -30.56 -30.39 22.06
CA HIS A 5 -30.92 -29.89 20.74
C HIS A 5 -30.02 -28.69 20.39
N SER A 6 -29.09 -28.89 19.46
CA SER A 6 -28.22 -27.83 18.95
C SER A 6 -28.96 -27.02 17.87
N ALA A 7 -29.35 -25.79 18.19
CA ALA A 7 -29.99 -24.85 17.27
C ALA A 7 -28.97 -24.12 16.37
N GLN A 8 -28.01 -24.84 15.80
CA GLN A 8 -26.99 -24.25 14.94
C GLN A 8 -27.57 -24.05 13.53
N GLY A 9 -28.05 -22.84 13.23
CA GLY A 9 -28.36 -22.39 11.87
C GLY A 9 -29.73 -21.76 11.61
N ALA A 10 -30.55 -21.54 12.64
CA ALA A 10 -31.96 -21.15 12.48
C ALA A 10 -32.22 -19.72 11.93
N ASN A 11 -31.20 -18.91 11.61
CA ASN A 11 -31.43 -17.60 11.01
C ASN A 11 -30.23 -17.13 10.17
N SER A 12 -30.18 -17.54 8.90
CA SER A 12 -29.38 -16.85 7.88
C SER A 12 -30.31 -16.26 6.82
N GLN A 13 -31.23 -15.40 7.26
CA GLN A 13 -32.08 -14.56 6.39
C GLN A 13 -31.28 -13.38 5.82
N GLY A 14 -30.03 -13.61 5.42
CA GLY A 14 -29.24 -12.61 4.71
C GLY A 14 -29.60 -12.64 3.22
N PRO A 15 -29.54 -11.49 2.50
CA PRO A 15 -29.75 -11.47 1.06
C PRO A 15 -28.77 -12.44 0.37
N LYS A 16 -29.33 -13.41 -0.37
CA LYS A 16 -28.54 -14.41 -1.09
C LYS A 16 -27.74 -13.74 -2.20
N VAL A 17 -26.45 -14.05 -2.27
CA VAL A 17 -25.58 -13.58 -3.35
C VAL A 17 -26.04 -14.22 -4.67
N PRO A 18 -26.27 -13.44 -5.75
CA PRO A 18 -26.67 -13.97 -7.04
C PRO A 18 -25.60 -14.90 -7.65
N ASP A 19 -26.07 -15.95 -8.32
CA ASP A 19 -25.20 -16.95 -8.95
C ASP A 19 -24.34 -16.38 -10.08
N LYS A 20 -24.86 -15.35 -10.77
CA LYS A 20 -24.20 -14.71 -11.90
C LYS A 20 -24.14 -13.20 -11.67
N ILE A 21 -22.94 -12.66 -11.81
CA ILE A 21 -22.64 -11.25 -11.60
C ILE A 21 -21.90 -10.71 -12.84
N THR A 22 -22.36 -9.59 -13.38
CA THR A 22 -21.74 -8.95 -14.56
C THR A 22 -20.51 -8.14 -14.15
N CYS A 23 -19.35 -8.46 -14.74
CA CYS A 23 -18.13 -7.69 -14.53
C CYS A 23 -18.10 -6.44 -15.42
N TYR A 24 -17.89 -5.27 -14.83
CA TYR A 24 -17.76 -4.00 -15.56
C TYR A 24 -16.51 -3.93 -16.44
N GLY A 25 -15.42 -4.60 -16.06
CA GLY A 25 -14.15 -4.54 -16.80
C GLY A 25 -14.13 -5.33 -18.11
N CYS A 26 -14.78 -6.51 -18.14
CA CYS A 26 -14.81 -7.37 -19.32
C CYS A 26 -16.22 -7.60 -19.89
N ASN A 27 -17.26 -7.01 -19.29
CA ASN A 27 -18.66 -7.13 -19.68
C ASN A 27 -19.18 -8.58 -19.77
N LYS A 28 -18.57 -9.52 -19.04
CA LYS A 28 -18.97 -10.93 -18.99
C LYS A 28 -19.68 -11.25 -17.67
N ASN A 29 -20.70 -12.10 -17.74
CA ASN A 29 -21.32 -12.72 -16.57
C ASN A 29 -20.39 -13.78 -16.01
N LYS A 30 -20.05 -13.65 -14.73
CA LYS A 30 -19.15 -14.55 -14.02
C LYS A 30 -19.78 -15.00 -12.71
N PRO A 31 -19.43 -16.20 -12.21
CA PRO A 31 -19.91 -16.68 -10.92
C PRO A 31 -19.35 -15.84 -9.78
N ALA A 32 -20.05 -15.80 -8.63
CA ALA A 32 -19.66 -14.97 -7.48
C ALA A 32 -18.19 -15.19 -7.03
N HIS A 33 -17.66 -16.41 -7.08
CA HIS A 33 -16.27 -16.71 -6.71
C HIS A 33 -15.21 -16.03 -7.59
N SER A 34 -15.60 -15.57 -8.79
CA SER A 34 -14.74 -14.78 -9.68
C SER A 34 -14.52 -13.34 -9.20
N PHE A 35 -15.23 -12.91 -8.17
CA PHE A 35 -15.14 -11.58 -7.55
C PHE A 35 -14.54 -11.68 -6.15
N SER A 36 -13.93 -10.60 -5.66
CA SER A 36 -13.48 -10.54 -4.26
C SER A 36 -14.69 -10.38 -3.33
N LYS A 37 -14.54 -10.77 -2.06
CA LYS A 37 -15.59 -10.56 -1.03
C LYS A 37 -16.02 -9.09 -0.94
N THR A 38 -15.06 -8.17 -1.08
CA THR A 38 -15.31 -6.72 -1.07
C THR A 38 -16.10 -6.25 -2.30
N GLN A 39 -15.83 -6.81 -3.49
CA GLN A 39 -16.60 -6.52 -4.71
C GLN A 39 -18.03 -7.10 -4.61
N ILE A 40 -18.19 -8.28 -4.03
CA ILE A 40 -19.51 -8.88 -3.77
C ILE A 40 -20.32 -8.03 -2.79
N ALA A 41 -19.72 -7.56 -1.69
CA ALA A 41 -20.40 -6.68 -0.74
C ALA A 41 -20.88 -5.36 -1.40
N LYS A 42 -20.04 -4.75 -2.23
CA LYS A 42 -20.42 -3.56 -3.05
C LYS A 42 -21.51 -3.87 -4.06
N TYR A 43 -21.53 -5.07 -4.62
CA TYR A 43 -22.61 -5.50 -5.50
C TYR A 43 -23.91 -5.67 -4.73
N MET A 44 -23.87 -6.29 -3.54
CA MET A 44 -25.04 -6.45 -2.68
C MET A 44 -25.62 -5.11 -2.26
N SER A 45 -24.79 -4.12 -1.92
CA SER A 45 -25.27 -2.77 -1.56
C SER A 45 -25.96 -2.01 -2.70
N ASN A 46 -25.78 -2.43 -3.97
CA ASN A 46 -26.55 -1.93 -5.10
C ASN A 46 -27.95 -2.57 -5.19
N ILE A 47 -28.15 -3.76 -4.62
CA ILE A 47 -29.42 -4.51 -4.67
C ILE A 47 -30.24 -4.24 -3.41
N HIS A 48 -29.61 -4.36 -2.25
CA HIS A 48 -30.20 -4.12 -0.95
C HIS A 48 -29.17 -3.54 0.03
N ASN A 49 -29.49 -2.43 0.69
CA ASN A 49 -28.73 -1.86 1.79
C ASN A 49 -29.70 -1.47 2.91
N GLU A 50 -29.62 -2.17 4.04
CA GLU A 50 -30.49 -1.97 5.21
C GLU A 50 -30.30 -0.59 5.85
N TYR A 51 -29.10 -0.02 5.73
CA TYR A 51 -28.79 1.31 6.25
C TYR A 51 -29.16 2.44 5.28
N ALA A 52 -29.72 2.13 4.10
CA ALA A 52 -30.15 3.12 3.13
C ALA A 52 -31.66 3.35 3.22
N PRO A 53 -32.14 4.61 3.28
CA PRO A 53 -33.57 4.92 3.44
C PRO A 53 -34.47 4.42 2.30
N LYS A 54 -33.90 4.13 1.12
CA LYS A 54 -34.60 3.56 -0.05
C LYS A 54 -34.28 2.08 -0.27
N GLY A 55 -33.64 1.42 0.71
CA GLY A 55 -33.20 0.04 0.62
C GLY A 55 -32.07 -0.21 -0.38
N ARG A 56 -31.49 0.82 -1.04
CA ARG A 56 -30.35 0.71 -1.96
C ARG A 56 -29.43 1.92 -1.85
N THR A 57 -28.15 1.71 -2.15
CA THR A 57 -27.18 2.80 -2.24
C THR A 57 -27.50 3.70 -3.45
N THR A 58 -27.45 5.02 -3.27
CA THR A 58 -27.71 5.99 -4.36
C THR A 58 -26.64 5.95 -5.46
N LYS A 59 -25.40 5.59 -5.10
CA LYS A 59 -24.30 5.37 -6.03
C LYS A 59 -24.24 3.90 -6.44
N LYS A 60 -24.37 3.62 -7.73
CA LYS A 60 -24.17 2.28 -8.29
C LYS A 60 -22.69 1.94 -8.32
N HIS A 61 -22.27 0.93 -7.59
CA HIS A 61 -20.90 0.42 -7.64
C HIS A 61 -20.65 -0.36 -8.93
N HIS A 62 -19.65 0.05 -9.69
CA HIS A 62 -19.11 -0.74 -10.80
C HIS A 62 -18.14 -1.79 -10.26
N ILE A 63 -18.53 -3.05 -10.42
CA ILE A 63 -17.81 -4.18 -9.85
C ILE A 63 -16.99 -4.91 -10.91
N MET A 64 -15.79 -5.34 -10.53
CA MET A 64 -14.83 -5.99 -11.42
C MET A 64 -14.44 -7.36 -10.89
N CYS A 65 -14.29 -8.34 -11.79
CA CYS A 65 -13.78 -9.65 -11.40
C CYS A 65 -12.31 -9.57 -11.01
N LYS A 66 -11.80 -10.60 -10.34
CA LYS A 66 -10.40 -10.70 -9.89
C LYS A 66 -9.38 -10.52 -11.03
N GLN A 67 -9.73 -10.97 -12.24
CA GLN A 67 -8.88 -10.82 -13.43
C GLN A 67 -8.86 -9.39 -13.98
N CYS A 68 -9.97 -8.65 -13.87
CA CYS A 68 -10.05 -7.28 -14.36
C CYS A 68 -9.65 -6.25 -13.30
N THR A 69 -9.62 -6.63 -12.03
CA THR A 69 -9.22 -5.74 -10.94
C THR A 69 -7.71 -5.51 -11.04
N PRO A 70 -7.24 -4.25 -11.12
CA PRO A 70 -5.82 -3.95 -11.13
C PRO A 70 -5.12 -4.55 -9.91
N GLN A 71 -4.07 -5.34 -10.13
CA GLN A 71 -3.28 -5.89 -9.05
C GLN A 71 -2.43 -4.77 -8.41
N GLN A 72 -2.23 -4.85 -7.11
CA GLN A 72 -1.30 -3.96 -6.43
C GLN A 72 0.13 -4.41 -6.75
N ASN A 73 0.98 -3.49 -7.20
CA ASN A 73 2.38 -3.78 -7.43
C ASN A 73 3.05 -4.15 -6.10
N SER A 74 3.55 -5.37 -5.99
CA SER A 74 4.24 -5.87 -4.78
C SER A 74 5.77 -5.70 -4.85
N SER A 75 6.30 -5.27 -5.98
CA SER A 75 7.72 -5.10 -6.23
C SER A 75 8.01 -3.88 -7.10
N LEU A 76 9.23 -3.37 -6.99
CA LEU A 76 9.77 -2.27 -7.79
C LEU A 76 11.16 -2.65 -8.29
N THR A 77 11.55 -2.09 -9.43
CA THR A 77 12.89 -2.27 -10.00
C THR A 77 13.74 -1.05 -9.64
N CYS A 78 14.89 -1.29 -9.01
CA CYS A 78 15.82 -0.23 -8.66
C CYS A 78 16.49 0.32 -9.92
N MET A 79 16.50 1.64 -10.11
CA MET A 79 17.14 2.27 -11.27
C MET A 79 18.68 2.23 -11.24
N ILE A 80 19.29 1.99 -10.07
CA ILE A 80 20.75 1.99 -9.90
C ILE A 80 21.33 0.60 -10.11
N CYS A 81 20.78 -0.41 -9.42
CA CYS A 81 21.27 -1.79 -9.49
C CYS A 81 20.44 -2.69 -10.40
N THR A 82 19.40 -2.15 -11.07
CA THR A 82 18.49 -2.85 -12.00
C THR A 82 17.83 -4.12 -11.47
N ARG A 83 17.80 -4.31 -10.13
CA ARG A 83 17.19 -5.46 -9.47
C ARG A 83 15.74 -5.17 -9.10
N THR A 84 14.84 -6.09 -9.42
CA THR A 84 13.46 -6.10 -8.89
C THR A 84 13.47 -6.62 -7.46
N LYS A 85 12.97 -5.81 -6.53
CA LYS A 85 12.96 -6.08 -5.09
C LYS A 85 11.55 -5.83 -4.52
N PRO A 86 11.19 -6.43 -3.37
CA PRO A 86 9.91 -6.17 -2.73
C PRO A 86 9.78 -4.71 -2.30
N LEU A 87 8.55 -4.21 -2.14
CA LEU A 87 8.29 -2.82 -1.72
C LEU A 87 9.02 -2.41 -0.44
N ASP A 88 9.30 -3.35 0.46
CA ASP A 88 9.97 -3.08 1.74
C ASP A 88 11.46 -2.76 1.58
N SER A 89 12.05 -3.10 0.44
CA SER A 89 13.39 -2.66 0.06
C SER A 89 13.43 -1.22 -0.49
N PHE A 90 12.30 -0.50 -0.49
CA PHE A 90 12.17 0.87 -0.99
C PHE A 90 11.44 1.75 0.04
N ALA A 91 11.86 3.01 0.14
CA ALA A 91 11.17 4.02 0.94
C ALA A 91 9.73 4.24 0.44
N LYS A 92 8.78 4.45 1.36
CA LYS A 92 7.35 4.64 1.03
C LYS A 92 7.12 5.75 0.00
N ALA A 93 7.87 6.85 0.09
CA ALA A 93 7.79 7.98 -0.83
C ALA A 93 8.12 7.60 -2.29
N GLN A 94 8.99 6.61 -2.50
CA GLN A 94 9.37 6.15 -3.85
C GLN A 94 8.34 5.21 -4.49
N ARG A 95 7.46 4.59 -3.69
CA ARG A 95 6.49 3.59 -4.19
C ARG A 95 5.48 4.17 -5.19
N LYS A 96 5.27 5.50 -5.17
CA LYS A 96 4.41 6.21 -6.13
C LYS A 96 5.08 6.45 -7.49
N ASN A 97 6.41 6.55 -7.52
CA ASN A 97 7.20 6.88 -8.73
C ASN A 97 8.14 5.71 -9.05
N ALA A 98 7.55 4.61 -9.52
CA ALA A 98 8.25 3.34 -9.74
C ALA A 98 9.46 3.47 -10.70
N GLU A 99 9.40 4.36 -11.70
CA GLU A 99 10.45 4.53 -12.71
C GLU A 99 11.78 5.08 -12.15
N LYS A 100 11.74 5.82 -11.03
CA LYS A 100 12.89 6.50 -10.42
C LYS A 100 13.23 5.94 -9.04
N ALA A 101 12.71 4.75 -8.71
CA ALA A 101 12.89 4.14 -7.41
C ALA A 101 14.34 3.66 -7.22
N ARG A 102 14.90 3.90 -6.03
CA ARG A 102 16.24 3.47 -5.61
C ARG A 102 16.10 2.61 -4.35
N CYS A 103 16.60 1.38 -4.38
CA CYS A 103 16.50 0.52 -3.20
C CYS A 103 17.33 1.10 -2.04
N LEU A 104 16.91 0.80 -0.81
CA LEU A 104 17.55 1.31 0.42
C LEU A 104 19.05 1.04 0.47
N GLU A 105 19.47 -0.13 -0.03
CA GLU A 105 20.88 -0.51 -0.16
C GLU A 105 21.69 0.45 -1.04
N CYS A 106 21.14 0.87 -2.19
CA CYS A 106 21.80 1.83 -3.08
C CYS A 106 21.76 3.26 -2.53
N MET A 107 20.75 3.60 -1.72
CA MET A 107 20.72 4.89 -1.04
C MET A 107 21.81 4.97 0.04
N LYS A 108 21.91 3.93 0.88
CA LYS A 108 22.94 3.85 1.93
C LYS A 108 24.35 3.91 1.35
N LYS A 109 24.60 3.16 0.27
CA LYS A 109 25.91 3.20 -0.40
C LYS A 109 26.28 4.61 -0.87
N ARG A 110 25.33 5.34 -1.45
CA ARG A 110 25.57 6.73 -1.88
C ARG A 110 25.87 7.65 -0.69
N GLU A 111 25.15 7.48 0.42
CA GLU A 111 25.41 8.27 1.63
C GLU A 111 26.81 8.00 2.20
N GLU A 112 27.28 6.75 2.14
CA GLU A 112 28.64 6.39 2.55
C GLU A 112 29.70 6.99 1.62
N ASP A 113 29.48 6.94 0.30
CA ASP A 113 30.40 7.50 -0.70
C ASP A 113 30.47 9.05 -0.62
N ASP A 114 29.38 9.74 -0.23
CA ASP A 114 29.33 11.22 -0.12
C ASP A 114 30.03 11.76 1.17
N ILE A 115 30.33 10.92 2.17
CA ILE A 115 30.92 11.35 3.47
C ILE A 115 32.46 11.37 3.45
N ASP A 116 33.10 10.60 2.57
CA ASP A 116 34.57 10.46 2.50
C ASP A 116 35.27 11.68 1.86
N ASP A 117 34.52 12.60 1.24
CA ASP A 117 35.07 13.77 0.53
C ASP A 117 35.08 15.06 1.39
N SER A 118 34.82 14.94 2.70
CA SER A 118 34.98 16.04 3.66
C SER A 118 36.34 15.97 4.35
N GLU A 119 37.33 16.67 3.80
CA GLU A 119 38.64 16.91 4.42
C GLU A 119 38.44 17.53 5.82
N PRO A 120 39.12 17.05 6.87
CA PRO A 120 39.13 17.72 8.16
C PRO A 120 39.97 19.01 8.05
N ASP A 121 39.31 20.17 8.18
CA ASP A 121 39.97 21.47 8.34
C ASP A 121 40.95 21.40 9.53
N THR A 122 42.23 21.18 9.23
CA THR A 122 43.31 21.18 10.21
C THR A 122 43.89 22.59 10.22
N ASP A 123 43.11 23.57 10.64
CA ASP A 123 43.63 24.93 10.84
C ASP A 123 44.49 24.98 12.10
N SER A 124 45.77 25.12 11.81
CA SER A 124 46.94 25.27 12.67
C SER A 124 46.73 26.13 13.91
N ASP A 125 47.19 25.60 15.04
CA ASP A 125 47.61 26.31 16.26
C ASP A 125 48.39 27.60 15.91
N GLY A 126 47.77 28.74 16.19
CA GLY A 126 48.39 30.06 16.18
C GLY A 126 48.33 30.64 17.59
N SER A 127 49.39 30.39 18.37
CA SER A 127 49.65 31.01 19.67
C SER A 127 49.57 32.54 19.58
N PHE A 128 48.51 33.14 20.12
CA PHE A 128 48.38 34.57 20.31
C PHE A 128 48.83 34.94 21.72
N ASN A 129 50.12 35.23 21.86
CA ASN A 129 50.68 35.75 23.10
C ASN A 129 50.49 37.28 23.15
N GLU A 130 49.32 37.73 23.59
CA GLU A 130 49.08 39.16 23.88
C GLU A 130 49.74 39.55 25.20
N THR A 131 50.85 40.27 25.07
CA THR A 131 51.62 40.85 26.19
C THR A 131 50.96 42.17 26.58
N TRP A 132 50.23 42.20 27.69
CA TRP A 132 49.49 43.37 28.20
C TRP A 132 50.22 44.13 29.33
N ASP A 133 51.55 44.22 29.28
CA ASP A 133 52.34 44.99 30.25
C ASP A 133 53.44 45.75 29.51
N ASP A 134 53.15 46.99 29.08
CA ASP A 134 54.14 48.10 28.92
C ASP A 134 53.52 49.36 28.27
N ILE A 135 52.42 49.88 28.83
CA ILE A 135 52.08 51.31 28.70
C ILE A 135 51.84 51.86 30.10
N LEU A 136 52.89 52.44 30.67
CA LEU A 136 52.88 53.30 31.85
C LEU A 136 53.57 54.61 31.48
#